data_AF-A0A356KBH9-F1
#
_entry.id   AF-A0A356KBH9-F1
#
_cell.length_a   1.000
_cell.length_b   1.000
_cell.length_c   1.000
_cell.angle_alpha   90.00
_cell.angle_beta   90.00
_cell.angle_gamma   90.00
#
_symmetry.space_group_name_H-M   'P 1'
#
loop_
_entity.id
_entity.type
_entity.pdbx_description
1 polymer ?
#
loop_
_entity_poly.entity_id
_entity_poly.type
_entity_poly.pdbx_seq_one_letter_code
_entity_poly.pdbx_strand_id
1 'polypeptide(L)'
;MSRRHYEELKTEYERDGFVVLRNYLPEDELSQMRAQLEFFHKEVTQQRFRAVGTMKSMDKEHAWFRHYLEKGPHIPLMKFLLEDSLSPDNVSWIAKPEGVTRTLPHFDALGSYRSSPSGISLWIAMDRIDRCNGCLHYEKGSHKREFEYVYPLRDYDEDNTNAFQFEVDPGDAVMHSTRTVHWSIDP
;
A
#
# COMPACT_ATOMS: atom_id res chain seq x y z
N MET A 1 18.31 6.32 6.96
CA MET A 1 18.76 4.95 6.61
C MET A 1 20.14 5.03 5.95
N SER A 2 21.00 4.03 6.18
CA SER A 2 22.31 3.97 5.53
C SER A 2 22.17 3.50 4.07
N ARG A 3 23.17 3.79 3.23
CA ARG A 3 23.21 3.29 1.84
C ARG A 3 23.14 1.77 1.77
N ARG A 4 23.84 1.08 2.66
CA ARG A 4 23.79 -0.39 2.76
C ARG A 4 22.37 -0.89 2.98
N HIS A 5 21.61 -0.23 3.85
CA HIS A 5 20.22 -0.62 4.10
C HIS A 5 19.33 -0.41 2.88
N TYR A 6 19.55 0.66 2.09
CA TYR A 6 18.85 0.85 0.82
C TYR A 6 19.16 -0.26 -0.18
N GLU A 7 20.41 -0.72 -0.26
CA GLU A 7 20.84 -1.81 -1.15
C GLU A 7 20.23 -3.16 -0.73
N GLU A 8 20.12 -3.41 0.58
CA GLU A 8 19.42 -4.58 1.14
C GLU A 8 17.93 -4.56 0.76
N LEU A 9 17.23 -3.45 1.01
CA LEU A 9 15.83 -3.28 0.63
C LEU A 9 15.64 -3.41 -0.89
N LYS A 10 16.54 -2.85 -1.70
CA LYS A 10 16.45 -2.98 -3.15
C LYS A 10 16.58 -4.43 -3.62
N THR A 11 17.50 -5.19 -3.03
CA THR A 11 17.66 -6.62 -3.34
C THR A 11 16.38 -7.39 -3.01
N GLU A 12 15.73 -7.09 -1.89
CA GLU A 12 14.44 -7.69 -1.52
C GLU A 12 13.31 -7.28 -2.46
N TYR A 13 13.21 -5.99 -2.79
CA TYR A 13 12.20 -5.45 -3.71
C TYR A 13 12.32 -6.07 -5.11
N GLU A 14 13.53 -6.20 -5.64
CA GLU A 14 13.78 -6.83 -6.93
C GLU A 14 13.46 -8.33 -6.89
N ARG A 15 13.78 -9.02 -5.80
CA ARG A 15 13.50 -10.45 -5.61
C ARG A 15 12.00 -10.71 -5.52
N ASP A 16 11.33 -10.04 -4.60
CA ASP A 16 10.00 -10.38 -4.11
C ASP A 16 8.88 -9.48 -4.67
N GLY A 17 9.22 -8.29 -5.16
CA GLY A 17 8.26 -7.30 -5.66
C GLY A 17 7.72 -6.38 -4.57
N PHE A 18 8.17 -6.53 -3.33
CA PHE A 18 7.81 -5.68 -2.21
C PHE A 18 8.89 -5.71 -1.13
N VAL A 19 8.86 -4.71 -0.25
CA VAL A 19 9.71 -4.63 0.96
C VAL A 19 8.87 -4.27 2.17
N VAL A 20 9.19 -4.89 3.30
CA VAL A 20 8.59 -4.60 4.58
C VAL A 20 9.45 -3.58 5.32
N LEU A 21 8.81 -2.50 5.77
CA LEU A 21 9.43 -1.42 6.52
C LEU A 21 8.88 -1.43 7.94
N ARG A 22 9.59 -2.08 8.86
CA ARG A 22 9.21 -2.13 10.27
C ARG A 22 9.45 -0.76 10.94
N ASN A 23 8.49 -0.33 11.75
CA ASN A 23 8.50 0.98 12.42
C ASN A 23 8.79 2.11 11.41
N TYR A 24 8.12 2.07 10.25
CA TYR A 24 8.28 3.09 9.21
C TYR A 24 7.83 4.46 9.70
N LEU A 25 6.70 4.51 10.41
CA LEU A 25 6.27 5.65 11.20
C LEU A 25 6.56 5.37 12.67
N PRO A 26 7.56 6.04 13.27
CA PRO A 26 7.69 6.09 14.72
C PRO A 26 6.44 6.69 15.38
N GLU A 27 6.30 6.50 16.70
CA GLU A 27 5.07 6.83 17.45
C GLU A 27 4.59 8.28 17.27
N ASP A 28 5.50 9.25 17.19
CA ASP A 28 5.18 10.66 16.97
C ASP A 28 4.66 10.92 15.54
N GLU A 29 5.30 10.34 14.53
CA GLU A 29 4.85 10.42 13.13
C GLU A 29 3.52 9.68 12.92
N LEU A 30 3.35 8.51 13.53
CA LEU A 30 2.09 7.76 13.51
C LEU A 30 0.96 8.56 14.16
N SER A 31 1.24 9.20 15.30
CA SER A 31 0.28 10.07 15.99
C SER A 31 -0.14 11.25 15.11
N GLN A 32 0.81 11.85 14.40
CA GLN A 32 0.51 12.91 13.44
C GLN A 32 -0.35 12.41 12.28
N MET A 33 -0.01 11.27 11.67
CA MET A 33 -0.79 10.64 10.60
C MET A 33 -2.23 10.38 11.05
N ARG A 34 -2.42 9.80 12.25
CA ARG A 34 -3.73 9.54 12.85
C ARG A 34 -4.54 10.83 13.08
N ALA A 35 -3.92 11.88 13.58
CA ALA A 35 -4.59 13.17 13.77
C ALA A 35 -5.06 13.78 12.44
N GLN A 36 -4.28 13.64 11.36
CA GLN A 36 -4.66 14.10 10.02
C GLN A 36 -5.81 13.29 9.43
N LEU A 37 -5.81 11.96 9.64
CA LEU A 37 -6.93 11.09 9.28
C LEU A 37 -8.20 11.45 10.05
N GLU A 38 -8.10 11.67 11.36
CA GLU A 38 -9.25 12.06 12.19
C GLU A 38 -9.82 13.42 11.75
N PHE A 39 -8.97 14.41 11.51
CA PHE A 39 -9.38 15.69 10.97
C PHE A 39 -10.07 15.54 9.62
N PHE A 40 -9.50 14.76 8.71
CA PHE A 40 -10.10 14.50 7.40
C PHE A 40 -11.49 13.86 7.55
N HIS A 41 -11.62 12.83 8.37
CA HIS A 41 -12.91 12.18 8.61
C HIS A 41 -13.94 13.11 9.26
N LYS A 42 -13.55 13.97 10.20
CA LYS A 42 -14.47 14.90 10.87
C LYS A 42 -14.86 16.06 9.96
N GLU A 43 -13.89 16.77 9.41
CA GLU A 43 -14.14 18.05 8.76
C GLU A 43 -14.44 17.92 7.28
N VAL A 44 -13.72 17.04 6.57
CA VAL A 44 -13.85 16.91 5.10
C VAL A 44 -15.05 16.02 4.75
N THR A 45 -15.20 14.89 5.45
CA THR A 45 -16.18 13.85 5.03
C THR A 45 -17.57 14.05 5.61
N GLN A 46 -17.71 14.65 6.81
CA GLN A 46 -19.04 14.93 7.37
C GLN A 46 -19.84 15.91 6.50
N GLN A 47 -19.16 16.79 5.76
CA GLN A 47 -19.79 17.69 4.81
C GLN A 47 -20.23 16.99 3.51
N ARG A 48 -19.79 15.74 3.26
CA ARG A 48 -19.90 15.06 1.95
C ARG A 48 -20.33 13.59 2.02
N PHE A 49 -20.86 13.13 3.15
CA PHE A 49 -21.23 11.74 3.46
C PHE A 49 -20.04 10.87 3.92
N ARG A 50 -20.24 10.05 4.98
CA ARG A 50 -19.22 9.11 5.48
C ARG A 50 -19.10 7.91 4.53
N ALA A 51 -17.96 7.76 3.87
CA ALA A 51 -17.65 6.52 3.14
C ALA A 51 -17.31 5.41 4.15
N VAL A 52 -18.02 4.28 4.07
CA VAL A 52 -17.70 3.07 4.81
C VAL A 52 -16.63 2.30 4.03
N GLY A 53 -15.56 1.90 4.72
CA GLY A 53 -14.49 1.11 4.14
C GLY A 53 -13.41 1.95 3.45
N THR A 54 -13.61 2.33 2.19
CA THR A 54 -12.54 2.96 1.38
C THR A 54 -12.85 4.42 1.02
N MET A 55 -11.82 5.25 1.07
CA MET A 55 -11.85 6.65 0.68
C MET A 55 -10.67 6.96 -0.22
N LYS A 56 -10.95 7.45 -1.43
CA LYS A 56 -9.93 7.74 -2.45
C LYS A 56 -9.68 9.22 -2.60
N SER A 57 -8.55 9.58 -3.20
CA SER A 57 -8.21 10.96 -3.58
C SER A 57 -8.09 11.93 -2.39
N MET A 58 -7.62 11.46 -1.24
CA MET A 58 -7.43 12.32 -0.06
C MET A 58 -6.42 13.45 -0.30
N ASP A 59 -5.46 13.21 -1.20
CA ASP A 59 -4.50 14.19 -1.70
C ASP A 59 -5.16 15.37 -2.46
N LYS A 60 -6.32 15.14 -3.08
CA LYS A 60 -7.06 16.21 -3.78
C LYS A 60 -7.87 17.07 -2.82
N GLU A 61 -8.31 16.47 -1.72
CA GLU A 61 -9.20 17.08 -0.75
C GLU A 61 -8.45 17.72 0.42
N HIS A 62 -7.20 17.35 0.66
CA HIS A 62 -6.45 17.80 1.84
C HIS A 62 -4.95 17.98 1.57
N ALA A 63 -4.47 19.20 1.80
CA ALA A 63 -3.11 19.63 1.48
C ALA A 63 -2.03 18.82 2.21
N TRP A 64 -2.30 18.33 3.41
CA TRP A 64 -1.34 17.49 4.14
C TRP A 64 -1.09 16.16 3.42
N PHE A 65 -2.13 15.47 2.94
CA PHE A 65 -1.97 14.22 2.19
C PHE A 65 -1.32 14.48 0.82
N ARG A 66 -1.62 15.62 0.18
CA ARG A 66 -0.90 16.04 -1.03
C ARG A 66 0.58 16.23 -0.77
N HIS A 67 0.92 16.96 0.29
CA HIS A 67 2.31 17.21 0.66
C HIS A 67 3.03 15.89 0.98
N TYR A 68 2.39 15.00 1.74
CA TYR A 68 2.94 13.69 2.06
C TYR A 68 3.19 12.88 0.78
N LEU A 69 2.23 12.84 -0.15
CA LEU A 69 2.37 12.15 -1.45
C LEU A 69 3.51 12.69 -2.31
N GLU A 70 3.73 14.01 -2.33
CA GLU A 70 4.71 14.63 -3.24
C GLU A 70 6.10 14.83 -2.62
N LYS A 71 6.17 14.94 -1.29
CA LYS A 71 7.35 15.40 -0.53
C LYS A 71 7.64 14.58 0.73
N GLY A 72 6.90 13.50 0.97
CA GLY A 72 7.06 12.67 2.15
C GLY A 72 8.41 11.94 2.24
N PRO A 73 8.73 11.37 3.42
CA PRO A 73 10.01 10.72 3.69
C PRO A 73 10.23 9.44 2.87
N HIS A 74 9.17 8.87 2.27
CA HIS A 74 9.28 7.71 1.38
C HIS A 74 9.91 8.02 0.02
N ILE A 75 9.85 9.28 -0.45
CA ILE A 75 10.22 9.65 -1.82
C ILE A 75 11.64 9.23 -2.20
N PRO A 76 12.69 9.46 -1.36
CA PRO A 76 14.04 9.03 -1.70
C PRO A 76 14.19 7.51 -1.83
N LEU A 77 13.54 6.74 -0.95
CA LEU A 77 13.58 5.28 -1.00
C LEU A 77 12.84 4.76 -2.23
N MET A 78 11.63 5.25 -2.51
CA MET A 78 10.87 4.85 -3.69
C MET A 78 11.63 5.09 -5.01
N LYS A 79 12.27 6.25 -5.15
CA LYS A 79 13.12 6.55 -6.31
C LYS A 79 14.30 5.58 -6.41
N PHE A 80 14.90 5.22 -5.28
CA PHE A 80 16.00 4.27 -5.25
C PHE A 80 15.56 2.86 -5.64
N LEU A 81 14.39 2.41 -5.18
CA LEU A 81 13.82 1.10 -5.48
C LEU A 81 13.36 0.99 -6.94
N LEU A 82 12.75 2.05 -7.51
CA LEU A 82 12.29 2.06 -8.90
C LEU A 82 13.38 2.38 -9.92
N GLU A 83 14.50 2.98 -9.50
CA GLU A 83 15.53 3.54 -10.38
C GLU A 83 14.98 4.56 -11.40
N ASP A 84 13.89 5.25 -11.04
CA ASP A 84 13.18 6.18 -11.91
C ASP A 84 12.70 7.40 -11.12
N SER A 85 12.22 8.39 -11.87
CA SER A 85 11.40 9.48 -11.38
C SER A 85 10.02 8.98 -10.89
N LEU A 86 9.37 9.79 -10.05
CA LEU A 86 8.04 9.52 -9.53
C LEU A 86 7.08 10.58 -10.04
N SER A 87 5.91 10.15 -10.51
CA SER A 87 4.73 10.99 -10.62
C SER A 87 3.74 10.57 -9.52
N PRO A 88 3.19 11.51 -8.73
CA PRO A 88 2.16 11.20 -7.76
C PRO A 88 0.90 10.66 -8.46
N ASP A 89 0.22 9.69 -7.85
CA ASP A 89 -1.06 9.15 -8.34
C ASP A 89 -2.22 9.52 -7.42
N ASN A 90 -2.31 8.91 -6.23
CA ASN A 90 -3.34 9.24 -5.24
C ASN A 90 -2.96 8.80 -3.82
N VAL A 91 -3.64 9.36 -2.83
CA VAL A 91 -3.69 8.83 -1.46
C VAL A 91 -5.09 8.29 -1.18
N SER A 92 -5.15 7.08 -0.63
CA SER A 92 -6.39 6.43 -0.24
C SER A 92 -6.32 5.90 1.18
N TRP A 93 -7.42 6.02 1.91
CA TRP A 93 -7.67 5.36 3.18
C TRP A 93 -8.49 4.10 2.94
N ILE A 94 -8.09 2.97 3.54
CA ILE A 94 -8.76 1.69 3.40
C ILE A 94 -8.99 1.11 4.80
N ALA A 95 -10.25 0.92 5.15
CA ALA A 95 -10.69 0.21 6.33
C ALA A 95 -11.56 -0.99 5.92
N LYS A 96 -11.53 -2.05 6.73
CA LYS A 96 -12.36 -3.25 6.55
C LYS A 96 -13.08 -3.60 7.85
N PRO A 97 -14.05 -2.78 8.28
CA PRO A 97 -14.90 -3.17 9.40
C PRO A 97 -15.70 -4.45 9.05
N GLU A 98 -16.26 -5.09 10.07
CA GLU A 98 -17.14 -6.25 9.90
C GLU A 98 -18.21 -5.99 8.82
N GLY A 99 -18.37 -6.95 7.91
CA GLY A 99 -19.26 -6.84 6.76
C GLY A 99 -18.66 -6.20 5.50
N VAL A 100 -17.43 -5.69 5.55
CA VAL A 100 -16.68 -5.30 4.35
C VAL A 100 -15.87 -6.49 3.83
N THR A 101 -16.09 -6.85 2.57
CA THR A 101 -15.46 -8.02 1.94
C THR A 101 -13.95 -7.90 1.82
N ARG A 102 -13.26 -9.03 1.83
CA ARG A 102 -11.84 -9.11 1.45
C ARG A 102 -11.52 -8.50 0.08
N THR A 103 -10.23 -8.20 -0.12
CA THR A 103 -9.68 -7.85 -1.43
C THR A 103 -9.24 -9.14 -2.09
N LEU A 104 -9.73 -9.40 -3.31
CA LEU A 104 -9.36 -10.58 -4.08
C LEU A 104 -8.00 -10.37 -4.80
N PRO A 105 -7.31 -11.44 -5.23
CA PRO A 105 -6.03 -11.35 -5.90
C PRO A 105 -6.05 -10.41 -7.11
N HIS A 106 -5.17 -9.42 -7.08
CA HIS A 106 -5.00 -8.42 -8.12
C HIS A 106 -3.63 -7.75 -8.02
N PHE A 107 -3.29 -6.94 -9.04
CA PHE A 107 -2.18 -6.01 -9.00
C PHE A 107 -2.70 -4.59 -9.29
N ASP A 108 -1.98 -3.56 -8.82
CA ASP A 108 -2.45 -2.17 -8.91
C ASP A 108 -2.46 -1.61 -10.34
N ALA A 109 -1.57 -2.07 -11.23
CA ALA A 109 -1.41 -1.54 -12.59
C ALA A 109 -2.60 -1.82 -13.56
N LEU A 110 -3.77 -2.23 -13.05
CA LEU A 110 -4.99 -2.55 -13.82
C LEU A 110 -5.72 -1.34 -14.45
N GLY A 111 -5.24 -0.10 -14.28
CA GLY A 111 -5.87 1.11 -14.83
C GLY A 111 -5.37 1.48 -16.22
N SER A 112 -6.27 1.76 -17.17
CA SER A 112 -5.96 2.11 -18.58
C SER A 112 -5.09 3.37 -18.78
N TYR A 113 -4.91 4.18 -17.73
CA TYR A 113 -4.05 5.38 -17.72
C TYR A 113 -2.69 5.15 -17.03
N ARG A 114 -2.46 3.97 -16.44
CA ARG A 114 -1.18 3.57 -15.84
C ARG A 114 -0.32 2.93 -16.93
N SER A 115 0.13 3.75 -17.87
CA SER A 115 0.92 3.35 -19.03
C SER A 115 2.39 3.04 -18.71
N SER A 116 2.84 3.26 -17.46
CA SER A 116 4.17 2.83 -17.04
C SER A 116 4.12 1.38 -16.51
N PRO A 117 4.96 0.47 -17.03
CA PRO A 117 5.13 -0.85 -16.44
C PRO A 117 5.79 -0.80 -15.04
N SER A 118 6.33 0.35 -14.64
CA SER A 118 6.95 0.60 -13.34
C SER A 118 6.09 1.53 -12.50
N GLY A 119 5.73 1.09 -11.30
CA GLY A 119 5.08 1.88 -10.27
C GLY A 119 5.32 1.25 -8.90
N ILE A 120 5.15 2.06 -7.85
CA ILE A 120 5.31 1.64 -6.45
C ILE A 120 4.21 2.25 -5.60
N SER A 121 3.64 1.44 -4.70
CA SER A 121 2.66 1.85 -3.71
C SER A 121 3.29 1.75 -2.32
N LEU A 122 3.01 2.71 -1.44
CA LEU A 122 3.29 2.60 0.00
C LEU A 122 1.98 2.38 0.73
N TRP A 123 1.88 1.25 1.42
CA TRP A 123 0.79 0.96 2.33
C TRP A 123 1.31 1.00 3.77
N ILE A 124 0.62 1.73 4.65
CA ILE A 124 1.03 1.94 6.04
C ILE A 124 -0.08 1.41 6.95
N ALA A 125 0.28 0.53 7.88
CA ALA A 125 -0.64 -0.01 8.86
C ALA A 125 -1.01 1.07 9.88
N MET A 126 -2.29 1.43 9.96
CA MET A 126 -2.76 2.26 11.06
C MET A 126 -3.12 1.43 12.28
N ASP A 127 -3.63 0.22 12.11
CA ASP A 127 -3.97 -0.69 13.21
C ASP A 127 -3.15 -1.98 13.13
N ARG A 128 -3.12 -2.73 14.23
CA ARG A 128 -2.49 -4.05 14.24
C ARG A 128 -3.30 -4.98 13.34
N ILE A 129 -2.63 -5.60 12.39
CA ILE A 129 -3.24 -6.51 11.44
C ILE A 129 -2.51 -7.86 11.51
N ASP A 130 -3.29 -8.92 11.72
CA ASP A 130 -2.84 -10.29 11.85
C ASP A 130 -3.73 -11.26 11.05
N ARG A 131 -3.44 -12.55 11.18
CA ARG A 131 -4.12 -13.63 10.44
C ARG A 131 -5.62 -13.73 10.72
N CYS A 132 -6.14 -13.00 11.69
CA CYS A 132 -7.51 -13.07 12.13
C CYS A 132 -8.32 -11.82 11.80
N ASN A 133 -7.74 -10.78 11.19
CA ASN A 133 -8.45 -9.51 10.97
C ASN A 133 -8.17 -8.84 9.61
N GLY A 134 -8.04 -9.63 8.54
CA GLY A 134 -7.91 -9.11 7.18
C GLY A 134 -6.46 -8.86 6.72
N CYS A 135 -5.49 -9.63 7.22
CA CYS A 135 -4.07 -9.59 6.80
C CYS A 135 -3.87 -9.50 5.29
N LEU A 136 -2.99 -8.59 4.87
CA LEU A 136 -2.50 -8.51 3.50
C LEU A 136 -1.63 -9.71 3.17
N HIS A 137 -1.77 -10.18 1.95
CA HIS A 137 -1.00 -11.27 1.39
C HIS A 137 -0.36 -10.77 0.09
N TYR A 138 0.86 -11.22 -0.16
CA TYR A 138 1.63 -10.90 -1.37
C TYR A 138 2.18 -12.19 -1.96
N GLU A 139 2.19 -12.35 -3.27
CA GLU A 139 2.99 -13.41 -3.89
C GLU A 139 4.37 -12.90 -4.25
N LYS A 140 5.41 -13.47 -3.63
CA LYS A 140 6.81 -13.13 -3.91
C LYS A 140 7.16 -13.41 -5.37
N GLY A 141 7.70 -12.39 -6.05
CA GLY A 141 8.17 -12.49 -7.43
C GLY A 141 7.07 -12.36 -8.48
N SER A 142 5.81 -12.18 -8.07
CA SER A 142 4.68 -12.06 -9.00
C SER A 142 4.79 -10.86 -9.95
N HIS A 143 5.46 -9.78 -9.54
CA HIS A 143 5.72 -8.60 -10.40
C HIS A 143 6.50 -8.91 -11.69
N LYS A 144 7.25 -10.03 -11.71
CA LYS A 144 8.02 -10.51 -12.88
C LYS A 144 7.18 -11.32 -13.85
N ARG A 145 5.96 -11.69 -13.47
CA ARG A 145 5.03 -12.47 -14.29
C ARG A 145 4.12 -11.54 -15.07
N GLU A 146 3.63 -12.04 -16.20
CA GLU A 146 2.55 -11.41 -16.96
C GLU A 146 1.22 -12.02 -16.54
N PHE A 147 0.23 -11.16 -16.30
CA PHE A 147 -1.13 -11.53 -15.93
C PHE A 147 -2.13 -10.85 -16.87
N GLU A 148 -3.31 -11.44 -16.99
CA GLU A 148 -4.42 -10.75 -17.66
C GLU A 148 -4.79 -9.49 -16.86
N TYR A 149 -5.10 -8.40 -17.57
CA TYR A 149 -5.52 -7.14 -16.97
C TYR A 149 -7.00 -7.21 -16.54
N VAL A 150 -7.29 -8.06 -15.56
CA VAL A 150 -8.63 -8.32 -15.04
C VAL A 150 -8.66 -8.22 -13.51
N TYR A 151 -9.82 -7.84 -12.96
CA TYR A 151 -10.09 -7.90 -11.53
C TYR A 151 -11.32 -8.78 -11.26
N PRO A 152 -11.24 -9.75 -10.33
CA PRO A 152 -10.00 -10.31 -9.77
C PRO A 152 -9.22 -11.11 -10.83
N LEU A 153 -7.98 -11.50 -10.52
CA LEU A 153 -7.28 -12.52 -11.29
C LEU A 153 -8.07 -13.85 -11.21
N ARG A 154 -8.30 -14.47 -12.36
CA ARG A 154 -9.04 -15.73 -12.47
C ARG A 154 -8.17 -16.90 -12.02
N ASP A 155 -8.78 -17.85 -11.33
CA ASP A 155 -8.16 -19.12 -10.92
C ASP A 155 -6.79 -18.94 -10.22
N TYR A 156 -6.67 -17.88 -9.41
CA TYR A 156 -5.43 -17.57 -8.72
C TYR A 156 -5.24 -18.48 -7.50
N ASP A 157 -4.10 -19.18 -7.43
CA ASP A 157 -3.74 -19.99 -6.28
C ASP A 157 -3.21 -19.11 -5.14
N GLU A 158 -4.08 -18.83 -4.16
CA GLU A 158 -3.73 -18.05 -2.96
C GLU A 158 -2.88 -18.83 -1.94
N ASP A 159 -2.83 -20.16 -2.05
CA ASP A 159 -2.11 -21.05 -1.13
C ASP A 159 -0.73 -21.48 -1.67
N ASN A 160 -0.27 -20.84 -2.75
CA ASN A 160 0.99 -21.18 -3.38
C ASN A 160 2.19 -20.93 -2.44
N THR A 161 3.31 -21.63 -2.69
CA THR A 161 4.49 -21.59 -1.81
C THR A 161 5.18 -20.23 -1.73
N ASN A 162 4.87 -19.30 -2.64
CA ASN A 162 5.40 -17.94 -2.64
C ASN A 162 4.46 -16.93 -1.95
N ALA A 163 3.29 -17.38 -1.47
CA ALA A 163 2.38 -16.56 -0.69
C ALA A 163 3.06 -16.13 0.63
N PHE A 164 3.12 -14.83 0.84
CA PHE A 164 3.66 -14.18 2.02
C PHE A 164 2.55 -13.48 2.76
N GLN A 165 2.38 -13.82 4.03
CA GLN A 165 1.39 -13.20 4.91
C GLN A 165 2.05 -12.07 5.69
N PHE A 166 1.45 -10.88 5.62
CA PHE A 166 2.02 -9.67 6.19
C PHE A 166 1.32 -9.25 7.48
N GLU A 167 1.76 -9.83 8.60
CA GLU A 167 1.37 -9.38 9.94
C GLU A 167 2.15 -8.11 10.32
N VAL A 168 1.44 -7.11 10.84
CA VAL A 168 1.95 -5.76 11.06
C VAL A 168 1.41 -5.13 12.33
N ASP A 169 2.28 -4.34 12.95
CA ASP A 169 1.90 -3.40 14.00
C ASP A 169 1.65 -2.00 13.41
N PRO A 170 0.88 -1.14 14.12
CA PRO A 170 0.71 0.26 13.72
C PRO A 170 2.05 0.95 13.44
N GLY A 171 2.13 1.64 12.30
CA GLY A 171 3.34 2.33 11.84
C GLY A 171 4.28 1.48 11.01
N ASP A 172 4.10 0.15 10.95
CA ASP A 172 4.74 -0.66 9.92
C ASP A 172 4.18 -0.32 8.54
N ALA A 173 5.00 -0.54 7.52
CA ALA A 173 4.59 -0.29 6.15
C ALA A 173 5.12 -1.36 5.19
N VAL A 174 4.54 -1.40 4.00
CA VAL A 174 5.05 -2.15 2.86
C VAL A 174 5.13 -1.22 1.65
N MET A 175 6.25 -1.27 0.94
CA MET A 175 6.34 -0.70 -0.40
C MET A 175 6.28 -1.85 -1.40
N HIS A 176 5.30 -1.85 -2.30
CA HIS A 176 5.14 -2.90 -3.31
C HIS A 176 5.09 -2.34 -4.72
N SER A 177 5.64 -3.09 -5.66
CA SER A 177 5.47 -2.81 -7.08
C SER A 177 4.00 -2.86 -7.45
N THR A 178 3.55 -1.94 -8.30
CA THR A 178 2.18 -1.95 -8.82
C THR A 178 1.85 -3.19 -9.63
N ARG A 179 2.84 -4.04 -9.96
CA ARG A 179 2.67 -5.34 -10.61
C ARG A 179 2.67 -6.52 -9.65
N THR A 180 2.98 -6.31 -8.37
CA THR A 180 2.96 -7.38 -7.37
C THR A 180 1.51 -7.77 -7.07
N VAL A 181 1.22 -9.06 -7.24
CA VAL A 181 -0.09 -9.60 -6.89
C VAL A 181 -0.23 -9.64 -5.38
N HIS A 182 -1.35 -9.10 -4.91
CA HIS A 182 -1.69 -9.03 -3.51
C HIS A 182 -3.20 -9.14 -3.29
N TRP A 183 -3.57 -9.58 -2.10
CA TRP A 183 -4.95 -9.76 -1.65
C TRP A 183 -5.04 -9.54 -0.14
N SER A 184 -6.26 -9.57 0.40
CA SER A 184 -6.46 -9.73 1.84
C SER A 184 -7.31 -10.96 2.09
N ILE A 185 -7.30 -11.47 3.32
CA ILE A 185 -8.34 -12.39 3.80
C ILE A 185 -9.55 -11.61 4.32
N ASP A 186 -10.61 -12.31 4.68
CA ASP A 186 -11.77 -11.69 5.34
C ASP A 186 -11.38 -11.22 6.77
N PRO A 187 -12.00 -10.13 7.27
CA PRO A 187 -11.78 -9.64 8.63
C PRO A 187 -12.28 -10.58 9.73
#